data_AF-S8EU18-F1
#
_entry.id   AF-S8EU18-F1
#
_cell.length_a   1.000
_cell.length_b   1.000
_cell.length_c   1.000
_cell.angle_alpha   90.00
_cell.angle_beta   90.00
_cell.angle_gamma   90.00
#
_symmetry.space_group_name_H-M   'P 1'
#
loop_
_entity.id
_entity.type
_entity.pdbx_description
1 polymer ?
#
loop_
_entity_poly.entity_id
_entity_poly.type
_entity_poly.pdbx_seq_one_letter_code
_entity_poly.pdbx_strand_id
1 'polypeptide(L)'
;MRGGTSALLHALTFSGAVWMCTPAEALPIQKSVQLGSFDKVVPSREVVSESLAPSFAVTETHSSVQSPSKQETQLCAISSEGKPCRNRQLHTDNGYFIGASCPKSACCSKTMCGPGGCGEFCSSNWIFCSSSLIYHPDKSYGGDCSCEKQGHRCDKNAECVENLDAGGGVHCKCKDGFVGTGLTCSEDPCSKRGNAKCGPNGTCIVVDSVSYTCTCGDGETLVNLPEGGQGCKRTGCHAFRENCSPGRCIDDASHENGYTCECPTRVLT
;
A
#
# COMPACT_ATOMS: atom_id res chain seq x y z
N MET A 1 24.99 -82.11 -14.08
CA MET A 1 26.16 -81.20 -13.97
C MET A 1 25.66 -79.85 -13.46
N ARG A 2 26.25 -79.38 -12.34
CA ARG A 2 26.39 -77.98 -11.85
C ARG A 2 25.10 -77.14 -11.72
N GLY A 3 24.84 -76.34 -10.69
CA GLY A 3 25.70 -75.65 -9.71
C GLY A 3 25.01 -74.31 -9.42
N GLY A 4 25.05 -73.81 -8.18
CA GLY A 4 24.18 -72.72 -7.70
C GLY A 4 24.66 -71.27 -7.91
N THR A 5 24.04 -70.41 -7.08
CA THR A 5 24.36 -69.01 -6.65
C THR A 5 23.87 -67.79 -7.47
N SER A 6 22.92 -67.06 -6.86
CA SER A 6 22.87 -65.61 -6.50
C SER A 6 23.18 -64.49 -7.53
N ALA A 7 22.24 -63.54 -7.73
CA ALA A 7 22.41 -62.07 -7.52
C ALA A 7 21.21 -61.19 -8.01
N LEU A 8 20.91 -60.17 -7.19
CA LEU A 8 20.01 -59.00 -7.27
C LEU A 8 19.65 -58.34 -8.63
N LEU A 9 18.45 -57.72 -8.74
CA LEU A 9 18.27 -56.25 -8.82
C LEU A 9 16.80 -55.74 -8.76
N HIS A 10 16.59 -54.80 -7.83
CA HIS A 10 15.61 -53.69 -7.68
C HIS A 10 14.12 -53.82 -8.02
N ALA A 11 13.32 -53.73 -6.95
CA ALA A 11 11.95 -53.21 -6.96
C ALA A 11 11.97 -51.67 -7.12
N LEU A 12 11.21 -51.16 -8.08
CA LEU A 12 10.79 -49.76 -8.13
C LEU A 12 9.27 -49.72 -7.98
N THR A 13 8.83 -49.57 -6.74
CA THR A 13 7.45 -49.18 -6.43
C THR A 13 7.43 -47.67 -6.19
N PHE A 14 7.07 -46.89 -7.22
CA PHE A 14 6.56 -45.54 -7.00
C PHE A 14 5.13 -45.68 -6.48
N SER A 15 4.97 -45.76 -5.16
CA SER A 15 3.65 -45.82 -4.53
C SER A 15 2.99 -44.44 -4.60
N GLY A 16 2.22 -44.21 -5.67
CA GLY A 16 1.09 -43.28 -5.63
C GLY A 16 0.04 -43.86 -4.69
N ALA A 17 0.05 -43.43 -3.43
CA ALA A 17 -0.95 -43.85 -2.46
C ALA A 17 -2.25 -43.08 -2.72
N VAL A 18 -3.14 -43.69 -3.51
CA VAL A 18 -4.56 -43.35 -3.54
C VAL A 18 -5.15 -43.82 -2.21
N TRP A 19 -5.36 -42.90 -1.26
CA TRP A 19 -6.06 -43.21 -0.02
C TRP A 19 -7.57 -43.22 -0.30
N MET A 20 -8.10 -44.40 -0.58
CA MET A 20 -9.55 -44.62 -0.58
C MET A 20 -10.04 -44.58 0.87
N CYS A 21 -10.99 -43.70 1.18
CA CYS A 21 -11.67 -43.65 2.47
C CYS A 21 -12.43 -44.95 2.71
N THR A 22 -11.84 -45.91 3.41
CA THR A 22 -12.56 -47.09 3.91
C THR A 22 -13.37 -46.71 5.15
N PRO A 23 -14.63 -47.15 5.26
CA PRO A 23 -15.48 -46.82 6.40
C PRO A 23 -15.19 -47.79 7.54
N ALA A 24 -14.14 -47.54 8.31
CA ALA A 24 -14.01 -48.15 9.62
C ALA A 24 -13.14 -47.26 10.51
N GLU A 25 -13.68 -46.99 11.70
CA GLU A 25 -13.01 -46.44 12.88
C GLU A 25 -12.95 -44.91 12.97
N ALA A 26 -13.88 -44.41 13.80
CA ALA A 26 -13.83 -43.11 14.41
C ALA A 26 -12.66 -43.04 15.43
N LEU A 27 -12.01 -41.86 15.45
CA LEU A 27 -11.06 -41.31 16.44
C LEU A 27 -9.59 -41.81 16.38
N PRO A 28 -8.60 -40.99 16.78
CA PRO A 28 -8.48 -39.53 16.72
C PRO A 28 -7.23 -39.07 15.92
N ILE A 29 -7.26 -37.81 15.46
CA ILE A 29 -6.10 -36.93 15.15
C ILE A 29 -4.76 -37.65 14.91
N GLN A 30 -4.49 -38.05 13.66
CA GLN A 30 -3.12 -38.33 13.24
C GLN A 30 -2.55 -37.11 12.53
N LYS A 31 -1.73 -36.37 13.27
CA LYS A 31 -0.83 -35.34 12.76
C LYS A 31 0.24 -36.07 11.93
N SER A 32 0.09 -36.13 10.61
CA SER A 32 1.13 -36.68 9.74
C SER A 32 2.25 -35.64 9.54
N VAL A 33 3.19 -35.60 10.48
CA VAL A 33 4.49 -34.92 10.32
C VAL A 33 5.44 -35.90 9.64
N GLN A 34 5.88 -35.60 8.42
CA GLN A 34 7.04 -36.27 7.82
C GLN A 34 8.30 -35.72 8.50
N LEU A 35 8.92 -36.52 9.37
CA LEU A 35 10.23 -36.25 9.95
C LEU A 35 11.35 -36.49 8.92
N GLY A 36 12.06 -35.43 8.54
CA GLY A 36 13.44 -35.52 8.08
C GLY A 36 14.38 -35.45 9.27
N SER A 37 15.10 -36.54 9.53
CA SER A 37 16.08 -36.70 10.61
C SER A 37 17.42 -36.04 10.27
N PHE A 38 17.99 -35.28 11.21
CA PHE A 38 19.44 -35.09 11.35
C PHE A 38 19.79 -34.93 12.84
N ASP A 39 20.51 -35.92 13.37
CA ASP A 39 21.13 -35.93 14.70
C ASP A 39 22.37 -35.03 14.77
N LYS A 40 22.51 -34.26 15.85
CA LYS A 40 23.69 -34.29 16.76
C LYS A 40 23.58 -33.36 18.00
N VAL A 41 23.38 -34.00 19.16
CA VAL A 41 24.20 -33.95 20.40
C VAL A 41 24.43 -32.62 21.18
N VAL A 42 23.73 -32.48 22.33
CA VAL A 42 24.16 -32.24 23.76
C VAL A 42 24.91 -30.92 24.14
N PRO A 43 24.79 -30.39 25.39
CA PRO A 43 23.65 -29.84 26.15
C PRO A 43 23.94 -28.38 26.62
N SER A 44 23.08 -27.76 27.44
CA SER A 44 23.45 -27.11 28.72
C SER A 44 22.46 -26.04 29.20
N ARG A 45 21.91 -26.33 30.39
CA ARG A 45 21.70 -25.46 31.57
C ARG A 45 20.83 -24.20 31.52
N GLU A 46 19.89 -24.23 32.47
CA GLU A 46 19.18 -23.14 33.13
C GLU A 46 20.09 -21.99 33.59
N VAL A 47 19.60 -20.75 33.48
CA VAL A 47 19.76 -19.71 34.52
C VAL A 47 18.49 -18.87 34.57
N VAL A 48 17.77 -18.98 35.69
CA VAL A 48 16.86 -17.97 36.21
C VAL A 48 17.70 -16.90 36.89
N SER A 49 17.46 -15.61 36.64
CA SER A 49 17.37 -14.58 37.69
C SER A 49 17.23 -13.15 37.17
N GLU A 50 16.30 -12.45 37.84
CA GLU A 50 16.39 -11.08 38.35
C GLU A 50 16.42 -9.88 37.40
N SER A 51 15.26 -9.23 37.35
CA SER A 51 15.03 -7.82 37.67
C SER A 51 16.25 -6.98 38.08
N LEU A 52 16.46 -5.89 37.34
CA LEU A 52 16.91 -4.58 37.85
C LEU A 52 16.50 -3.50 36.83
N ALA A 53 15.77 -2.51 37.31
CA ALA A 53 15.41 -1.31 36.56
C ALA A 53 16.66 -0.50 36.17
N PRO A 54 16.55 0.33 35.13
CA PRO A 54 16.95 1.72 35.33
C PRO A 54 15.92 2.72 34.78
N SER A 55 15.64 3.70 35.61
CA SER A 55 15.01 4.96 35.25
C SER A 55 15.86 5.67 34.20
N PHE A 56 15.30 5.89 33.02
CA PHE A 56 15.79 6.92 32.10
C PHE A 56 14.59 7.72 31.60
N ALA A 57 14.64 9.02 31.88
CA ALA A 57 13.73 10.02 31.38
C ALA A 57 13.75 10.00 29.85
N VAL A 58 12.60 9.73 29.23
CA VAL A 58 12.42 9.89 27.79
C VAL A 58 11.58 11.14 27.58
N THR A 59 12.25 12.12 26.98
CA THR A 59 11.71 13.26 26.25
C THR A 59 10.35 13.01 25.63
N GLU A 60 9.44 13.98 25.81
CA GLU A 60 8.20 14.09 25.06
C GLU A 60 8.51 14.02 23.55
N THR A 61 8.28 12.84 22.98
CA THR A 61 8.13 12.69 21.54
C THR A 61 6.64 12.75 21.29
N HIS A 62 6.19 13.92 20.84
CA HIS A 62 4.87 14.08 20.26
C HIS A 62 4.87 13.28 18.94
N SER A 63 4.68 11.96 19.05
CA SER A 63 4.46 11.06 17.93
C SER A 63 3.09 11.36 17.34
N SER A 64 3.02 12.34 16.44
CA SER A 64 2.01 12.30 15.40
C SER A 64 2.58 11.49 14.26
N VAL A 65 2.07 10.27 14.13
CA VAL A 65 2.07 9.50 12.90
C VAL A 65 1.28 10.33 11.88
N GLN A 66 1.95 11.27 11.22
CA GLN A 66 1.38 12.02 10.12
C GLN A 66 1.46 11.11 8.90
N SER A 67 0.36 10.43 8.58
CA SER A 67 0.11 9.93 7.23
C SER A 67 0.42 11.06 6.23
N PRO A 68 1.05 10.77 5.07
CA PRO A 68 1.60 11.81 4.21
C PRO A 68 0.48 12.78 3.83
N SER A 69 0.62 13.99 4.34
CA SER A 69 -0.33 15.06 4.10
C SER A 69 -0.45 15.27 2.60
N LYS A 70 -1.69 15.34 2.08
CA LYS A 70 -2.07 15.81 0.73
C LYS A 70 -1.46 17.17 0.30
N GLN A 71 -0.60 17.76 1.13
CA GLN A 71 0.06 19.04 0.92
C GLN A 71 1.31 18.97 0.05
N GLU A 72 1.94 17.81 -0.15
CA GLU A 72 3.18 17.73 -0.95
C GLU A 72 2.97 17.94 -2.46
N THR A 73 1.73 17.92 -2.95
CA THR A 73 1.44 17.97 -4.39
C THR A 73 0.87 19.30 -4.86
N GLN A 74 0.37 20.14 -3.95
CA GLN A 74 -0.25 21.42 -4.27
C GLN A 74 0.81 22.53 -4.34
N LEU A 75 1.14 22.95 -5.57
CA LEU A 75 2.15 23.96 -5.86
C LEU A 75 1.75 25.36 -5.39
N CYS A 76 0.46 25.68 -5.52
CA CYS A 76 -0.13 26.93 -5.09
C CYS A 76 -1.63 26.76 -4.83
N ALA A 77 -2.19 27.65 -4.01
CA ALA A 77 -3.62 27.67 -3.69
C ALA A 77 -4.26 28.99 -4.13
N ILE A 78 -5.52 28.90 -4.53
CA ILE A 78 -6.38 30.05 -4.81
C ILE A 78 -7.27 30.31 -3.60
N SER A 79 -7.10 31.50 -3.02
CA SER A 79 -7.89 31.97 -1.91
C SER A 79 -9.31 32.36 -2.34
N SER A 80 -10.13 32.85 -1.43
CA SER A 80 -11.52 33.26 -1.69
C SER A 80 -11.74 34.69 -1.24
N GLU A 81 -12.87 35.29 -1.63
CA GLU A 81 -13.25 36.63 -1.15
C GLU A 81 -13.21 36.71 0.38
N GLY A 82 -12.59 37.75 0.93
CA GLY A 82 -12.49 37.91 2.39
C GLY A 82 -11.39 37.08 3.06
N LYS A 83 -10.72 36.17 2.32
CA LYS A 83 -9.74 35.24 2.87
C LYS A 83 -8.30 35.74 2.68
N PRO A 84 -7.35 35.22 3.48
CA PRO A 84 -5.97 35.68 3.43
C PRO A 84 -5.28 35.26 2.12
N CYS A 85 -4.33 36.07 1.67
CA CYS A 85 -3.48 35.83 0.52
C CYS A 85 -2.01 36.14 0.86
N ARG A 86 -1.08 35.83 -0.04
CA ARG A 86 0.34 36.14 0.10
C ARG A 86 0.93 35.58 1.40
N ASN A 87 1.41 36.37 2.34
CA ASN A 87 2.12 35.84 3.51
C ASN A 87 1.20 35.36 4.65
N ARG A 88 -0.10 35.62 4.55
CA ARG A 88 -1.05 35.15 5.55
C ARG A 88 -1.42 33.68 5.35
N GLN A 89 -1.61 33.00 6.47
CA GLN A 89 -1.99 31.60 6.52
C GLN A 89 -3.46 31.43 6.10
N LEU A 90 -3.69 30.74 4.98
CA LEU A 90 -4.99 30.33 4.50
C LEU A 90 -5.32 28.94 5.05
N HIS A 91 -6.37 28.82 5.84
CA HIS A 91 -6.88 27.51 6.27
C HIS A 91 -7.70 26.88 5.14
N THR A 92 -7.40 25.62 4.83
CA THR A 92 -8.10 24.79 3.86
C THR A 92 -8.55 23.50 4.53
N ASP A 93 -9.42 22.73 3.88
CA ASP A 93 -9.89 21.45 4.43
C ASP A 93 -8.74 20.44 4.65
N ASN A 94 -7.61 20.64 3.94
CA ASN A 94 -6.42 19.81 4.00
C ASN A 94 -5.27 20.48 4.81
N GLY A 95 -5.58 21.41 5.71
CA GLY A 95 -4.62 22.04 6.62
C GLY A 95 -4.49 23.54 6.42
N TYR A 96 -3.26 24.02 6.23
CA TYR A 96 -3.01 25.43 5.94
C TYR A 96 -2.06 25.62 4.75
N PHE A 97 -2.17 26.76 4.09
CA PHE A 97 -1.35 27.15 2.95
C PHE A 97 -0.83 28.59 3.16
N ILE A 98 0.43 28.85 2.82
CA ILE A 98 1.03 30.19 2.82
C ILE A 98 1.44 30.51 1.38
N GLY A 99 1.22 31.73 0.93
CA GLY A 99 1.54 32.17 -0.43
C GLY A 99 0.37 32.10 -1.41
N ALA A 100 -0.87 32.00 -0.91
CA ALA A 100 -2.07 31.87 -1.74
C ALA A 100 -2.30 33.10 -2.63
N SER A 101 -2.81 32.86 -3.83
CA SER A 101 -3.19 33.89 -4.80
C SER A 101 -4.70 34.09 -4.80
N CYS A 102 -5.17 35.29 -5.09
CA CYS A 102 -6.60 35.56 -5.20
C CYS A 102 -7.16 35.03 -6.53
N PRO A 103 -8.46 34.71 -6.60
CA PRO A 103 -9.09 34.25 -7.83
C PRO A 103 -9.09 35.37 -8.88
N LYS A 104 -9.38 35.04 -10.14
CA LYS A 104 -9.39 36.00 -11.25
C LYS A 104 -10.31 37.20 -11.04
N SER A 105 -11.31 37.08 -10.17
CA SER A 105 -12.27 38.14 -9.84
C SER A 105 -11.86 39.07 -8.68
N ALA A 106 -10.73 38.81 -8.00
CA ALA A 106 -10.35 39.53 -6.78
C ALA A 106 -8.86 39.90 -6.75
N CYS A 107 -8.53 41.02 -6.11
CA CYS A 107 -7.16 41.43 -5.85
C CYS A 107 -6.73 41.08 -4.42
N CYS A 108 -5.44 40.83 -4.23
CA CYS A 108 -4.82 40.67 -2.92
C CYS A 108 -4.50 42.07 -2.36
N SER A 109 -5.43 42.66 -1.62
CA SER A 109 -5.34 44.04 -1.13
C SER A 109 -4.31 44.19 -0.01
N LYS A 110 -3.58 45.31 0.00
CA LYS A 110 -2.67 45.75 1.06
C LYS A 110 -3.37 46.54 2.17
N THR A 111 -4.59 46.99 1.94
CA THR A 111 -5.29 47.92 2.84
C THR A 111 -6.56 47.33 3.45
N MET A 112 -7.11 46.26 2.88
CA MET A 112 -8.27 45.56 3.43
C MET A 112 -7.97 45.00 4.82
N CYS A 113 -8.83 45.29 5.79
CA CYS A 113 -8.70 44.80 7.16
C CYS A 113 -9.58 43.59 7.42
N GLY A 114 -9.04 42.62 8.15
CA GLY A 114 -9.75 41.42 8.59
C GLY A 114 -9.29 40.98 9.99
N PRO A 115 -9.74 39.80 10.45
CA PRO A 115 -9.24 39.21 11.69
C PRO A 115 -7.71 39.07 11.64
N GLY A 116 -7.02 39.57 12.67
CA GLY A 116 -5.55 39.49 12.74
C GLY A 116 -4.80 40.56 11.92
N GLY A 117 -5.46 41.65 11.52
CA GLY A 117 -4.81 42.86 11.01
C GLY A 117 -5.26 43.28 9.62
N CYS A 118 -4.53 44.22 9.02
CA CYS A 118 -4.83 44.76 7.70
C CYS A 118 -3.84 44.31 6.64
N GLY A 119 -4.29 44.33 5.38
CA GLY A 119 -3.55 43.89 4.20
C GLY A 119 -3.47 42.38 4.07
N GLU A 120 -3.12 41.93 2.87
CA GLU A 120 -3.00 40.55 2.46
C GLU A 120 -4.32 39.75 2.56
N PHE A 121 -5.42 40.37 2.14
CA PHE A 121 -6.71 39.71 1.97
C PHE A 121 -7.27 39.90 0.56
N CYS A 122 -7.96 38.89 0.06
CA CYS A 122 -8.63 38.97 -1.23
C CYS A 122 -9.89 39.81 -1.15
N SER A 123 -10.02 40.77 -2.06
CA SER A 123 -11.23 41.54 -2.27
C SER A 123 -11.54 41.74 -3.74
N SER A 124 -12.81 41.78 -4.07
CA SER A 124 -13.36 42.21 -5.36
C SER A 124 -13.79 43.69 -5.33
N ASN A 125 -13.74 44.35 -4.17
CA ASN A 125 -14.15 45.74 -4.03
C ASN A 125 -13.11 46.69 -4.63
N TRP A 126 -13.57 47.55 -5.54
CA TRP A 126 -12.72 48.53 -6.22
C TRP A 126 -11.95 49.43 -5.25
N ILE A 127 -12.48 49.73 -4.06
CA ILE A 127 -11.80 50.54 -3.04
C ILE A 127 -10.46 49.92 -2.62
N PHE A 128 -10.41 48.59 -2.56
CA PHE A 128 -9.24 47.81 -2.16
C PHE A 128 -8.38 47.37 -3.35
N CYS A 129 -8.88 47.59 -4.57
CA CYS A 129 -8.31 47.08 -5.82
C CYS A 129 -8.08 48.16 -6.91
N SER A 130 -8.19 49.45 -6.57
CA SER A 130 -8.15 50.58 -7.50
C SER A 130 -6.78 50.83 -8.15
N SER A 131 -5.67 50.39 -7.52
CA SER A 131 -4.31 50.62 -8.02
C SER A 131 -3.31 49.58 -7.52
N SER A 132 -2.28 49.27 -8.30
CA SER A 132 -1.17 48.39 -7.91
C SER A 132 -0.40 48.87 -6.67
N LEU A 133 -0.60 50.12 -6.24
CA LEU A 133 -0.11 50.61 -4.96
C LEU A 133 -0.83 49.95 -3.79
N ILE A 134 -2.14 49.69 -3.92
CA ILE A 134 -3.00 49.19 -2.84
C ILE A 134 -3.29 47.69 -2.91
N TYR A 135 -2.81 46.98 -3.93
CA TYR A 135 -2.85 45.51 -3.99
C TYR A 135 -1.50 44.92 -4.41
N HIS A 136 -1.35 43.62 -4.24
CA HIS A 136 -0.17 42.85 -4.65
C HIS A 136 -0.38 42.27 -6.06
N PRO A 137 0.24 42.83 -7.11
CA PRO A 137 0.00 42.40 -8.50
C PRO A 137 0.45 40.95 -8.76
N ASP A 138 1.44 40.46 -8.01
CA ASP A 138 1.94 39.09 -8.03
C ASP A 138 0.91 38.06 -7.55
N LYS A 139 -0.05 38.47 -6.71
CA LYS A 139 -1.05 37.58 -6.07
C LYS A 139 -2.49 37.97 -6.37
N SER A 140 -2.73 38.96 -7.23
CA SER A 140 -4.06 39.46 -7.58
C SER A 140 -4.55 38.89 -8.91
N TYR A 141 -5.86 38.74 -9.06
CA TYR A 141 -6.50 38.35 -10.31
C TYR A 141 -5.93 37.05 -10.92
N GLY A 142 -5.77 36.01 -10.08
CA GLY A 142 -5.11 34.75 -10.43
C GLY A 142 -3.60 34.71 -10.15
N GLY A 143 -2.94 35.88 -10.10
CA GLY A 143 -1.57 36.05 -9.62
C GLY A 143 -0.53 35.17 -10.32
N ASP A 144 0.33 34.54 -9.53
CA ASP A 144 1.38 33.63 -9.97
C ASP A 144 0.98 32.14 -9.89
N CYS A 145 -0.28 31.87 -9.56
CA CYS A 145 -0.78 30.51 -9.37
C CYS A 145 -1.40 30.02 -10.68
N SER A 146 -0.55 29.54 -11.59
CA SER A 146 -0.95 28.92 -12.87
C SER A 146 0.08 27.87 -13.30
N CYS A 147 -0.32 26.95 -14.18
CA CYS A 147 0.58 25.96 -14.76
C CYS A 147 1.68 26.58 -15.61
N GLU A 148 1.43 27.73 -16.24
CA GLU A 148 2.46 28.47 -16.98
C GLU A 148 3.63 28.90 -16.06
N LYS A 149 3.30 29.35 -14.85
CA LYS A 149 4.30 29.84 -13.89
C LYS A 149 4.84 28.76 -12.97
N GLN A 150 4.01 27.80 -12.55
CA GLN A 150 4.36 26.80 -11.55
C GLN A 150 4.65 25.41 -12.14
N GLY A 151 4.23 25.14 -13.37
CA GLY A 151 4.29 23.80 -13.97
C GLY A 151 5.71 23.26 -14.16
N HIS A 152 6.72 24.15 -14.23
CA HIS A 152 8.14 23.76 -14.29
C HIS A 152 8.62 23.00 -13.04
N ARG A 153 7.85 23.04 -11.95
CA ARG A 153 8.13 22.32 -10.70
C ARG A 153 7.63 20.88 -10.71
N CYS A 154 6.75 20.52 -11.66
CA CYS A 154 6.27 19.16 -11.81
C CYS A 154 7.36 18.24 -12.40
N ASP A 155 7.26 16.94 -12.09
CA ASP A 155 8.11 15.94 -12.72
C ASP A 155 7.91 15.93 -14.25
N LYS A 156 8.95 15.55 -15.00
CA LYS A 156 8.86 15.35 -16.47
C LYS A 156 7.77 14.34 -16.87
N ASN A 157 7.51 13.37 -15.99
CA ASN A 157 6.48 12.34 -16.14
C ASN A 157 5.16 12.73 -15.47
N ALA A 158 4.98 14.00 -15.09
CA ALA A 158 3.74 14.56 -14.59
C ALA A 158 3.08 15.52 -15.58
N GLU A 159 1.78 15.70 -15.42
CA GLU A 159 0.97 16.76 -16.00
C GLU A 159 0.66 17.80 -14.91
N CYS A 160 0.67 19.08 -15.30
CA CYS A 160 0.24 20.15 -14.42
C CYS A 160 -1.28 20.33 -14.55
N VAL A 161 -1.98 20.32 -13.42
CA VAL A 161 -3.42 20.49 -13.36
C VAL A 161 -3.72 21.75 -12.55
N GLU A 162 -4.49 22.66 -13.15
CA GLU A 162 -4.90 23.92 -12.51
C GLU A 162 -6.41 24.01 -12.36
N ASN A 163 -6.84 24.50 -11.20
CA ASN A 163 -8.17 25.02 -10.96
C ASN A 163 -8.01 26.43 -10.38
N LEU A 164 -8.43 27.46 -11.12
CA LEU A 164 -8.21 28.86 -10.75
C LEU A 164 -9.42 29.51 -10.06
N ASP A 165 -10.39 28.70 -9.67
CA ASP A 165 -11.58 29.14 -8.92
C ASP A 165 -11.25 29.29 -7.43
N ALA A 166 -12.13 29.97 -6.71
CA ALA A 166 -11.97 30.18 -5.27
C ALA A 166 -11.89 28.84 -4.52
N GLY A 167 -10.83 28.62 -3.75
CA GLY A 167 -10.56 27.36 -3.06
C GLY A 167 -9.83 26.31 -3.92
N GLY A 168 -9.57 26.63 -5.20
CA GLY A 168 -8.77 25.82 -6.11
C GLY A 168 -7.27 25.94 -5.88
N GLY A 169 -6.50 25.57 -6.89
CA GLY A 169 -5.05 25.62 -6.88
C GLY A 169 -4.42 24.91 -8.07
N VAL A 170 -3.10 24.94 -8.11
CA VAL A 170 -2.30 24.21 -9.09
C VAL A 170 -1.62 23.05 -8.39
N HIS A 171 -1.67 21.87 -8.99
CA HIS A 171 -1.01 20.67 -8.48
C HIS A 171 -0.46 19.83 -9.63
N CYS A 172 0.48 18.96 -9.33
CA CYS A 172 1.06 18.04 -10.31
C CYS A 172 0.39 16.68 -10.19
N LYS A 173 0.09 16.04 -11.32
CA LYS A 173 -0.46 14.69 -11.36
C LYS A 173 0.45 13.83 -12.22
N CYS A 174 0.83 12.64 -11.77
CA CYS A 174 1.63 11.74 -12.61
C CYS A 174 0.82 11.31 -13.85
N LYS A 175 1.51 11.22 -15.00
CA LYS A 175 0.92 10.70 -16.25
C LYS A 175 0.56 9.23 -16.10
N ASP A 176 -0.29 8.73 -16.99
CA ASP A 176 -0.67 7.32 -17.02
C ASP A 176 0.56 6.41 -17.11
N GLY A 177 0.56 5.34 -16.31
CA GLY A 177 1.70 4.43 -16.16
C GLY A 177 2.78 4.91 -15.18
N PHE A 178 2.57 6.04 -14.50
CA PHE A 178 3.45 6.54 -13.44
C PHE A 178 2.67 6.79 -12.15
N VAL A 179 3.36 6.65 -11.01
CA VAL A 179 2.83 6.86 -9.66
C VAL A 179 3.79 7.69 -8.83
N GLY A 180 3.25 8.42 -7.85
CA GLY A 180 4.04 9.25 -6.94
C GLY A 180 3.30 10.53 -6.56
N THR A 181 4.06 11.52 -6.08
CA THR A 181 3.53 12.79 -5.55
C THR A 181 3.22 13.80 -6.64
N GLY A 182 3.52 13.53 -7.91
CA GLY A 182 3.43 14.49 -9.02
C GLY A 182 4.65 15.40 -9.17
N LEU A 183 5.32 15.73 -8.06
CA LEU A 183 6.66 16.34 -8.06
C LEU A 183 7.76 15.31 -8.31
N THR A 184 7.48 14.06 -7.96
CA THR A 184 8.33 12.91 -8.27
C THR A 184 7.41 11.80 -8.76
N CYS A 185 7.65 11.36 -9.99
CA CYS A 185 6.87 10.30 -10.62
C CYS A 185 7.79 9.16 -11.03
N SER A 186 7.46 7.96 -10.55
CA SER A 186 8.15 6.71 -10.89
C SER A 186 7.23 5.82 -11.71
N GLU A 187 7.80 4.91 -12.50
CA GLU A 187 7.01 3.96 -13.29
C GLU A 187 6.12 3.13 -12.35
N ASP A 188 4.87 2.93 -12.75
CA ASP A 188 3.91 2.14 -11.99
C ASP A 188 4.39 0.69 -11.85
N PRO A 189 4.68 0.23 -10.61
CA PRO A 189 5.16 -1.13 -10.38
C PRO A 189 4.11 -2.19 -10.77
N CYS A 190 2.81 -1.87 -10.71
CA CYS A 190 1.74 -2.77 -11.15
C CYS A 190 1.70 -2.90 -12.67
N SER A 191 1.74 -1.79 -13.40
CA SER A 191 1.76 -1.80 -14.87
C SER A 191 3.01 -2.48 -15.43
N LYS A 192 4.17 -2.27 -14.81
CA LYS A 192 5.45 -2.82 -15.30
C LYS A 192 5.65 -4.29 -14.97
N ARG A 193 5.27 -4.71 -13.75
CA ARG A 193 5.61 -6.04 -13.23
C ARG A 193 4.43 -6.71 -12.51
N GLY A 194 3.72 -5.97 -11.67
CA GLY A 194 2.76 -6.55 -10.73
C GLY A 194 1.58 -7.25 -11.38
N ASN A 195 0.98 -6.70 -12.43
CA ASN A 195 -0.16 -7.33 -13.12
C ASN A 195 0.19 -8.72 -13.67
N ALA A 196 1.40 -8.89 -14.23
CA ALA A 196 1.86 -10.18 -14.71
C ALA A 196 2.18 -11.16 -13.56
N LYS A 197 2.55 -10.66 -12.38
CA LYS A 197 2.94 -11.47 -11.21
C LYS A 197 1.76 -11.84 -10.30
N CYS A 198 0.73 -11.00 -10.19
CA CYS A 198 -0.48 -11.29 -9.44
C CYS A 198 -1.35 -12.36 -10.13
N GLY A 199 -1.19 -12.55 -11.45
CA GLY A 199 -1.96 -13.53 -12.21
C GLY A 199 -3.37 -13.04 -12.56
N PRO A 200 -4.16 -13.82 -13.32
CA PRO A 200 -5.43 -13.38 -13.89
C PRO A 200 -6.54 -13.12 -12.86
N ASN A 201 -6.48 -13.78 -11.69
CA ASN A 201 -7.44 -13.61 -10.60
C ASN A 201 -6.93 -12.67 -9.50
N GLY A 202 -5.69 -12.19 -9.60
CA GLY A 202 -5.07 -11.30 -8.63
C GLY A 202 -5.20 -9.84 -9.07
N THR A 203 -5.60 -8.96 -8.16
CA THR A 203 -5.60 -7.51 -8.41
C THR A 203 -4.31 -6.91 -7.86
N CYS A 204 -3.57 -6.17 -8.68
CA CYS A 204 -2.36 -5.48 -8.24
C CYS A 204 -2.70 -4.14 -7.56
N ILE A 205 -2.02 -3.85 -6.46
CA ILE A 205 -2.16 -2.62 -5.68
C ILE A 205 -0.78 -2.02 -5.48
N VAL A 206 -0.62 -0.76 -5.86
CA VAL A 206 0.61 0.00 -5.62
C VAL A 206 0.68 0.36 -4.14
N VAL A 207 1.80 0.04 -3.49
CA VAL A 207 2.03 0.41 -2.09
C VAL A 207 2.82 1.71 -2.04
N ASP A 208 3.92 1.79 -2.78
CA ASP A 208 4.75 2.99 -2.95
C ASP A 208 5.20 3.14 -4.41
N SER A 209 5.98 4.18 -4.70
CA SER A 209 6.54 4.44 -6.03
C SER A 209 7.41 3.31 -6.62
N VAL A 210 7.82 2.35 -5.79
CA VAL A 210 8.69 1.22 -6.19
C VAL A 210 8.05 -0.15 -5.86
N SER A 211 7.10 -0.20 -4.92
CA SER A 211 6.57 -1.43 -4.34
C SER A 211 5.11 -1.65 -4.71
N TYR A 212 4.73 -2.92 -4.85
CA TYR A 212 3.34 -3.33 -5.09
C TYR A 212 3.01 -4.56 -4.25
N THR A 213 1.72 -4.76 -4.04
CA THR A 213 1.12 -5.94 -3.43
C THR A 213 0.02 -6.50 -4.32
N CYS A 214 -0.41 -7.73 -4.05
CA CYS A 214 -1.51 -8.38 -4.77
C CYS A 214 -2.63 -8.71 -3.78
N THR A 215 -3.88 -8.49 -4.18
CA THR A 215 -5.03 -9.13 -3.57
C THR A 215 -5.44 -10.33 -4.40
N CYS A 216 -5.42 -11.51 -3.78
CA CYS A 216 -5.68 -12.77 -4.46
C CYS A 216 -7.17 -13.13 -4.42
N GLY A 217 -7.66 -13.74 -5.50
CA GLY A 217 -9.02 -14.21 -5.61
C GLY A 217 -9.29 -15.48 -4.79
N ASP A 218 -10.52 -15.99 -4.88
CA ASP A 218 -10.93 -17.19 -4.16
C ASP A 218 -10.05 -18.41 -4.50
N GLY A 219 -9.62 -19.13 -3.45
CA GLY A 219 -8.76 -20.30 -3.62
C GLY A 219 -7.32 -19.95 -4.04
N GLU A 220 -6.86 -18.72 -3.80
CA GLU A 220 -5.48 -18.29 -3.95
C GLU A 220 -4.97 -17.59 -2.67
N THR A 221 -3.68 -17.74 -2.39
CA THR A 221 -2.98 -17.08 -1.27
C THR A 221 -1.83 -16.23 -1.77
N LEU A 222 -1.54 -15.16 -1.02
CA LEU A 222 -0.43 -14.26 -1.29
C LEU A 222 0.90 -14.94 -0.97
N VAL A 223 1.84 -14.92 -1.91
CA VAL A 223 3.19 -15.46 -1.74
C VAL A 223 4.24 -14.46 -2.19
N ASN A 224 5.44 -14.55 -1.62
CA ASN A 224 6.61 -13.79 -2.10
C ASN A 224 7.30 -14.58 -3.22
N LEU A 225 7.57 -13.91 -4.34
CA LEU A 225 8.19 -14.53 -5.51
C LEU A 225 9.71 -14.50 -5.41
N PRO A 226 10.43 -15.54 -5.89
CA PRO A 226 11.89 -15.62 -5.82
C PRO A 226 12.60 -14.54 -6.65
N GLU A 227 11.96 -14.05 -7.71
CA GLU A 227 12.47 -12.93 -8.52
C GLU A 227 12.21 -11.55 -7.85
N GLY A 228 11.59 -11.53 -6.67
CA GLY A 228 11.13 -10.34 -5.95
C GLY A 228 9.65 -9.99 -6.20
N GLY A 229 9.04 -9.29 -5.25
CA GLY A 229 7.62 -8.90 -5.30
C GLY A 229 6.66 -9.99 -4.83
N GLN A 230 5.36 -9.67 -4.87
CA GLN A 230 4.29 -10.55 -4.40
C GLN A 230 3.48 -11.08 -5.59
N GLY A 231 2.86 -12.25 -5.41
CA GLY A 231 2.02 -12.89 -6.40
C GLY A 231 0.98 -13.79 -5.74
N CYS A 232 0.03 -14.27 -6.54
CA CYS A 232 -1.02 -15.15 -6.07
C CYS A 232 -0.76 -16.59 -6.51
N LYS A 233 -0.86 -17.52 -5.57
CA LYS A 233 -0.71 -18.95 -5.82
C LYS A 233 -1.96 -19.70 -5.37
N ARG A 234 -2.42 -20.66 -6.18
CA ARG A 234 -3.57 -21.50 -5.83
C ARG A 234 -3.33 -22.25 -4.52
N THR A 235 -4.36 -22.32 -3.67
CA THR A 235 -4.31 -23.12 -2.44
C THR A 235 -4.31 -24.61 -2.75
N GLY A 236 -3.89 -25.43 -1.78
CA GLY A 236 -3.85 -26.88 -1.93
C GLY A 236 -5.23 -27.46 -2.24
N CYS A 237 -6.26 -27.00 -1.55
CA CYS A 237 -7.63 -27.40 -1.81
C CYS A 237 -8.15 -26.91 -3.16
N HIS A 238 -7.75 -25.73 -3.62
CA HIS A 238 -8.17 -25.26 -4.94
C HIS A 238 -7.46 -25.98 -6.10
N ALA A 239 -6.28 -26.57 -5.85
CA ALA A 239 -5.55 -27.38 -6.82
C ALA A 239 -5.92 -28.87 -6.77
N PHE A 240 -6.21 -29.42 -5.59
CA PHE A 240 -6.31 -30.86 -5.35
C PHE A 240 -7.61 -31.28 -4.66
N ARG A 241 -8.69 -30.49 -4.78
CA ARG A 241 -10.00 -30.78 -4.16
C ARG A 241 -10.48 -32.21 -4.40
N GLU A 242 -10.30 -32.70 -5.62
CA GLU A 242 -10.78 -34.02 -6.05
C GLU A 242 -10.16 -35.16 -5.26
N ASN A 243 -8.94 -34.98 -4.73
CA ASN A 243 -8.26 -36.00 -3.94
C ASN A 243 -8.92 -36.21 -2.57
N CYS A 244 -9.75 -35.28 -2.11
CA CYS A 244 -10.46 -35.39 -0.84
C CYS A 244 -11.88 -35.98 -0.98
N SER A 245 -12.43 -36.16 -2.19
CA SER A 245 -13.82 -36.63 -2.39
C SER A 245 -13.99 -38.09 -1.92
N PRO A 246 -14.99 -38.43 -1.06
CA PRO A 246 -16.20 -37.67 -0.70
C PRO A 246 -16.10 -36.74 0.53
N GLY A 247 -14.91 -36.57 1.10
CA GLY A 247 -14.62 -35.67 2.23
C GLY A 247 -14.43 -34.20 1.89
N ARG A 248 -14.24 -33.41 2.95
CA ARG A 248 -14.01 -31.95 2.90
C ARG A 248 -12.52 -31.67 2.87
N CYS A 249 -12.09 -30.78 1.97
CA CYS A 249 -10.71 -30.29 1.95
C CYS A 249 -10.56 -29.07 2.87
N ILE A 250 -9.45 -29.00 3.60
CA ILE A 250 -9.05 -27.89 4.47
C ILE A 250 -7.64 -27.45 4.08
N ASP A 251 -7.46 -26.18 3.72
CA ASP A 251 -6.13 -25.63 3.39
C ASP A 251 -5.25 -25.52 4.64
N ASP A 252 -3.98 -25.90 4.51
CA ASP A 252 -2.94 -25.74 5.54
C ASP A 252 -1.93 -24.69 5.08
N ALA A 253 -1.97 -23.52 5.73
CA ALA A 253 -1.06 -22.42 5.47
C ALA A 253 0.38 -22.65 5.97
N SER A 254 0.62 -23.72 6.72
CA SER A 254 1.96 -24.04 7.26
C SER A 254 2.93 -24.49 6.18
N HIS A 255 2.41 -24.98 5.05
CA HIS A 255 3.20 -25.53 3.95
C HIS A 255 2.75 -24.97 2.61
N GLU A 256 3.69 -24.88 1.66
CA GLU A 256 3.37 -24.49 0.29
C GLU A 256 2.44 -25.52 -0.36
N ASN A 257 1.24 -25.09 -0.77
CA ASN A 257 0.15 -25.96 -1.24
C ASN A 257 -0.33 -27.00 -0.20
N GLY A 258 -0.13 -26.76 1.09
CA GLY A 258 -0.60 -27.66 2.14
C GLY A 258 -2.13 -27.79 2.15
N TYR A 259 -2.64 -29.02 2.27
CA TYR A 259 -4.06 -29.28 2.49
C TYR A 259 -4.26 -30.59 3.25
N THR A 260 -5.38 -30.71 3.95
CA THR A 260 -5.81 -31.91 4.67
C THR A 260 -7.22 -32.28 4.25
N CYS A 261 -7.52 -33.58 4.17
CA CYS A 261 -8.86 -34.08 3.90
C CYS A 261 -9.53 -34.55 5.19
N GLU A 262 -10.76 -34.13 5.42
CA GLU A 262 -11.61 -34.55 6.52
C GLU A 262 -12.74 -35.45 5.99
N CYS A 263 -12.84 -36.67 6.49
CA CYS A 263 -13.88 -37.62 6.09
C CYS A 263 -15.25 -37.22 6.65
N PRO A 264 -16.35 -37.41 5.91
CA PRO A 264 -17.68 -37.14 6.42
C PRO A 264 -18.01 -38.12 7.56
N THR A 265 -18.49 -37.60 8.69
CA THR A 265 -18.97 -38.45 9.79
C THR A 265 -20.27 -39.13 9.37
N ARG A 266 -20.32 -40.46 9.46
CA ARG A 266 -21.58 -41.19 9.28
C ARG A 266 -22.45 -40.94 10.50
N VAL A 267 -23.48 -40.12 10.36
CA VAL A 267 -24.62 -40.14 11.29
C VAL A 267 -25.47 -41.34 10.89
N LEU A 268 -25.36 -42.43 11.66
CA LEU A 268 -26.26 -43.57 11.55
C LEU A 268 -27.63 -43.12 12.11
N THR A 269 -28.54 -42.71 11.25
CA THR A 269 -29.99 -42.57 11.56
C THR A 269 -30.73 -43.85 11.29
#